data_AF-A0A497I3V6-F1
#
_entry.id   AF-A0A497I3V6-F1
#
_cell.length_a   1.000
_cell.length_b   1.000
_cell.length_c   1.000
_cell.angle_alpha   90.00
_cell.angle_beta   90.00
_cell.angle_gamma   90.00
#
_symmetry.space_group_name_H-M   'P 1'
#
loop_
_entity.id
_entity.type
_entity.pdbx_description
1 polymer ?
#
loop_
_entity_poly.entity_id
_entity_poly.type
_entity_poly.pdbx_seq_one_letter_code
_entity_poly.pdbx_strand_id
1 'polypeptide(L)'
;MITKFSGEERDYESVFSSLNSEVKASFLLLLGSEWKRTVELEKEVLSILGEEPNFSVKSLFKSSSKLFSKFGFVERKVGTEELRPAEYWILTEKGENLLKPIAAKAIDTITELNVSLYKIMGRATLGGRKSSTLNSIKILIHLHERGRSSLEDLAREVESSSTNIYSHLTRMAEASVLELERGEKIKGKKFRWSGFKSKENIVPRKGLPTLTKKVVEFLSENRSKYFSPTQIARKIDAPVYPVCGVLKFLERQEAVVSSGRKGQTYYLELSDKGKEFVERFIEPTMRFLDPNTDKEEKRNYRETLENFLEDEELMRSKIKKALRIYENSRSPRRSIKETREKIYRLLREEELGASQIEERLNLRPRSFYFYAGPLIKERLIRKKKIGNRVLYSALS
;
A
#
# COMPACT_ATOMS: atom_id res chain seq x y z
N MET A 1 2.94 -25.12 -12.99
CA MET A 1 4.21 -24.66 -13.58
C MET A 1 4.84 -23.63 -12.66
N ILE A 2 6.06 -23.89 -12.18
CA ILE A 2 6.82 -23.05 -11.25
C ILE A 2 7.70 -22.14 -12.11
N THR A 3 7.36 -20.87 -12.26
CA THR A 3 8.33 -19.87 -12.72
C THR A 3 9.35 -19.67 -11.60
N LYS A 4 10.58 -20.11 -11.86
CA LYS A 4 11.75 -19.81 -11.01
C LYS A 4 12.08 -18.34 -11.22
N PHE A 5 11.93 -17.52 -10.18
CA PHE A 5 12.58 -16.21 -10.12
C PHE A 5 14.09 -16.40 -10.30
N SER A 6 14.76 -15.49 -11.02
CA SER A 6 16.24 -15.43 -11.07
C SER A 6 16.79 -15.13 -9.66
N GLY A 7 18.09 -15.35 -9.43
CA GLY A 7 18.73 -15.05 -8.14
C GLY A 7 18.55 -13.58 -7.72
N GLU A 8 18.73 -12.67 -8.68
CA GLU A 8 18.68 -11.21 -8.49
C GLU A 8 17.29 -10.71 -8.06
N GLU A 9 16.20 -11.21 -8.66
CA GLU A 9 14.84 -10.79 -8.30
C GLU A 9 14.50 -11.14 -6.84
N ARG A 10 15.06 -12.23 -6.31
CA ARG A 10 14.89 -12.58 -4.89
C ARG A 10 15.62 -11.63 -3.97
N ASP A 11 16.80 -11.18 -4.35
CA ASP A 11 17.59 -10.26 -3.54
C ASP A 11 16.94 -8.88 -3.50
N TYR A 12 16.46 -8.36 -4.64
CA TYR A 12 15.65 -7.14 -4.70
C TYR A 12 14.40 -7.25 -3.84
N GLU A 13 13.62 -8.33 -3.99
CA GLU A 13 12.43 -8.53 -3.17
C GLU A 13 12.76 -8.56 -1.67
N SER A 14 13.85 -9.23 -1.29
CA SER A 14 14.25 -9.33 0.12
C SER A 14 14.57 -7.96 0.74
N VAL A 15 15.30 -7.12 0.01
CA VAL A 15 15.74 -5.80 0.47
C VAL A 15 14.57 -4.83 0.47
N PHE A 16 13.89 -4.66 -0.66
CA PHE A 16 12.84 -3.67 -0.77
C PHE A 16 11.61 -4.02 0.08
N SER A 17 11.23 -5.29 0.22
CA SER A 17 10.15 -5.67 1.16
C SER A 17 10.55 -5.50 2.62
N SER A 18 11.84 -5.59 2.93
CA SER A 18 12.37 -5.23 4.24
C SER A 18 12.41 -3.71 4.44
N LEU A 19 12.59 -2.92 3.39
CA LEU A 19 12.66 -1.45 3.43
C LEU A 19 11.41 -0.74 2.88
N ASN A 20 10.25 -1.40 2.86
CA ASN A 20 9.04 -0.83 2.24
C ASN A 20 8.32 0.25 3.07
N SER A 21 8.95 0.80 4.11
CA SER A 21 8.42 1.93 4.88
C SER A 21 9.51 2.61 5.70
N GLU A 22 9.30 3.88 5.98
CA GLU A 22 10.13 4.79 6.76
C GLU A 22 10.39 4.23 8.16
N VAL A 23 9.35 3.63 8.76
CA VAL A 23 9.44 2.99 10.08
C VAL A 23 10.42 1.82 10.07
N LYS A 24 10.42 1.01 9.00
CA LYS A 24 11.36 -0.11 8.87
C LYS A 24 12.80 0.37 8.71
N ALA A 25 13.01 1.33 7.83
CA ALA A 25 14.33 1.91 7.63
C ALA A 25 14.85 2.55 8.93
N SER A 26 14.00 3.30 9.65
CA SER A 26 14.34 3.89 10.95
C SER A 26 14.74 2.84 11.98
N PHE A 27 13.98 1.74 12.10
CA PHE A 27 14.34 0.68 13.05
C PHE A 27 15.68 0.00 12.73
N LEU A 28 16.04 -0.13 11.46
CA LEU A 28 17.34 -0.69 11.07
C LEU A 28 18.50 0.23 11.43
N LEU A 29 18.31 1.55 11.31
CA LEU A 29 19.32 2.53 11.72
C LEU A 29 19.54 2.54 13.23
N LEU A 30 18.48 2.33 14.01
CA LEU A 30 18.57 2.28 15.48
C LEU A 30 19.04 0.91 16.03
N LEU A 31 19.07 -0.12 15.19
CA LEU A 31 19.64 -1.42 15.53
C LEU A 31 21.15 -1.43 15.26
N GLY A 32 21.88 -2.22 16.05
CA GLY A 32 23.32 -2.41 15.91
C GLY A 32 23.72 -3.88 16.08
N SER A 33 25.01 -4.08 16.34
CA SER A 33 25.64 -5.37 16.67
C SER A 33 25.44 -5.79 18.13
N GLU A 34 24.63 -5.06 18.91
CA GLU A 34 24.28 -5.41 20.27
C GLU A 34 22.82 -5.83 20.39
N TRP A 35 22.53 -6.77 21.29
CA TRP A 35 21.17 -7.22 21.55
C TRP A 35 20.34 -6.10 22.18
N LYS A 36 19.39 -5.55 21.42
CA LYS A 36 18.42 -4.55 21.91
C LYS A 36 17.05 -5.17 22.16
N ARG A 37 16.39 -4.76 23.24
CA ARG A 37 15.01 -5.15 23.55
C ARG A 37 14.01 -4.37 22.72
N THR A 38 12.89 -5.00 22.36
CA THR A 38 11.76 -4.31 21.69
C THR A 38 11.32 -3.03 22.43
N VAL A 39 11.32 -3.05 23.76
CA VAL A 39 10.89 -1.90 24.59
C VAL A 39 11.91 -0.76 24.56
N GLU A 40 13.20 -1.07 24.42
CA GLU A 40 14.26 -0.04 24.32
C GLU A 40 14.16 0.69 22.98
N LEU A 41 14.00 -0.04 21.88
CA LEU A 41 13.78 0.54 20.55
C LEU A 41 12.51 1.39 20.50
N GLU A 42 11.44 0.96 21.19
CA GLU A 42 10.22 1.74 21.32
C GLU A 42 10.48 3.07 22.05
N LYS A 43 11.19 3.04 23.18
CA LYS A 43 11.56 4.25 23.94
C LYS A 43 12.45 5.18 23.12
N GLU A 44 13.41 4.64 22.38
CA GLU A 44 14.33 5.40 21.53
C GLU A 44 13.58 6.14 20.41
N VAL A 45 12.66 5.46 19.71
CA VAL A 45 11.80 6.10 18.71
C VAL A 45 10.89 7.18 19.31
N LEU A 46 10.29 6.92 20.48
CA LEU A 46 9.45 7.90 21.17
C LEU A 46 10.25 9.13 21.60
N SER A 47 11.49 8.93 22.06
CA SER A 47 12.42 10.01 22.41
C SER A 47 12.74 10.89 21.19
N ILE A 48 13.01 10.30 20.03
CA ILE A 48 13.27 11.03 18.78
C ILE A 48 12.05 11.85 18.33
N LEU A 49 10.84 11.29 18.46
CA LEU A 49 9.62 11.98 18.06
C LEU A 49 9.28 13.16 18.98
N GLY A 50 9.60 13.05 20.27
CA GLY A 50 9.28 14.03 21.31
C GLY A 50 7.80 14.08 21.71
N GLU A 51 6.94 13.33 21.04
CA GLU A 51 5.51 13.20 21.35
C GLU A 51 4.97 11.82 20.94
N GLU A 52 3.80 11.45 21.48
CA GLU A 52 3.16 10.17 21.18
C GLU A 52 2.64 10.17 19.72
N PRO A 53 3.16 9.31 18.82
CA PRO A 53 2.70 9.26 17.44
C PRO A 53 1.30 8.67 17.35
N ASN A 54 0.57 8.99 16.28
CA ASN A 54 -0.74 8.40 15.99
C ASN A 54 -0.68 6.93 15.48
N PHE A 55 0.41 6.23 15.77
CA PHE A 55 0.60 4.83 15.43
C PHE A 55 1.33 4.08 16.56
N SER A 56 1.03 2.78 16.69
CA SER A 56 1.75 1.93 17.65
C SER A 56 3.13 1.55 17.11
N VAL A 57 4.18 2.15 17.68
CA VAL A 57 5.59 1.84 17.40
C VAL A 57 5.86 0.35 17.61
N LYS A 58 5.46 -0.20 18.77
CA LYS A 58 5.59 -1.63 19.09
C LYS A 58 4.95 -2.56 18.06
N SER A 59 3.73 -2.26 17.61
CA SER A 59 3.05 -3.09 16.62
C SER A 59 3.77 -3.06 15.27
N LEU A 60 4.28 -1.90 14.86
CA LEU A 60 5.00 -1.75 13.61
C LEU A 60 6.35 -2.44 13.66
N PHE A 61 7.09 -2.30 14.76
CA PHE A 61 8.35 -2.99 14.98
C PHE A 61 8.17 -4.50 14.86
N LYS A 62 7.22 -5.08 15.60
CA LYS A 62 6.93 -6.52 15.56
C LYS A 62 6.51 -7.01 14.17
N SER A 63 5.83 -6.18 13.39
CA SER A 63 5.46 -6.52 12.01
C SER A 63 6.65 -6.47 11.05
N SER A 64 7.59 -5.55 11.30
CA SER A 64 8.78 -5.29 10.51
C SER A 64 9.83 -6.36 10.72
N SER A 65 10.08 -6.69 11.98
CA SER A 65 11.12 -7.63 12.41
C SER A 65 10.89 -9.05 11.90
N LYS A 66 9.64 -9.46 11.67
CA LYS A 66 9.33 -10.74 11.01
C LYS A 66 9.91 -10.86 9.61
N LEU A 67 9.92 -9.76 8.84
CA LEU A 67 10.50 -9.76 7.48
C LEU A 67 12.02 -9.71 7.54
N PHE A 68 12.59 -8.89 8.42
CA PHE A 68 14.04 -8.83 8.63
C PHE A 68 14.62 -10.21 8.98
N SER A 69 14.02 -10.91 9.95
CA SER A 69 14.50 -12.24 10.35
C SER A 69 14.27 -13.30 9.28
N LYS A 70 13.18 -13.22 8.52
CA LYS A 70 12.92 -14.18 7.43
C LYS A 70 14.02 -14.15 6.36
N PHE A 71 14.58 -12.96 6.08
CA PHE A 71 15.61 -12.78 5.06
C PHE A 71 17.04 -12.79 5.63
N GLY A 72 17.19 -13.07 6.93
CA GLY A 72 18.49 -13.20 7.60
C GLY A 72 19.20 -11.87 7.87
N PHE A 73 18.48 -10.75 7.88
CA PHE A 73 19.07 -9.43 8.17
C PHE A 73 19.11 -9.11 9.67
N VAL A 74 18.20 -9.68 10.46
CA VAL A 74 18.09 -9.45 11.90
C VAL A 74 17.85 -10.77 12.59
N GLU A 75 18.64 -11.07 13.61
CA GLU A 75 18.41 -12.21 14.49
C GLU A 75 17.46 -11.86 15.64
N ARG A 76 16.70 -12.87 16.07
CA ARG A 76 15.73 -12.74 17.15
C ARG A 76 16.01 -13.78 18.23
N LYS A 77 16.08 -13.33 19.47
CA LYS A 77 16.09 -14.20 20.65
C LYS A 77 14.87 -13.91 21.52
N VAL A 78 14.28 -14.97 22.07
CA VAL A 78 13.23 -14.84 23.08
C VAL A 78 13.85 -15.25 24.42
N GLY A 79 13.94 -14.31 25.34
CA GLY A 79 14.34 -14.55 26.72
C GLY A 79 13.13 -14.63 27.63
N THR A 80 13.35 -15.16 28.83
CA THR A 80 12.40 -15.09 29.95
C THR A 80 12.98 -14.19 31.02
N GLU A 81 12.39 -13.01 31.20
CA GLU A 81 12.66 -12.11 32.32
C GLU A 81 11.37 -12.01 33.14
N GLU A 82 11.47 -12.15 34.47
CA GLU A 82 10.34 -11.93 35.39
C GLU A 82 9.04 -12.66 34.99
N LEU A 83 9.16 -13.92 34.52
CA LEU A 83 8.05 -14.77 34.06
C LEU A 83 7.31 -14.25 32.80
N ARG A 84 7.88 -13.30 32.05
CA ARG A 84 7.32 -12.80 30.78
C ARG A 84 8.29 -12.99 29.61
N PRO A 85 7.79 -13.40 28.44
CA PRO A 85 8.63 -13.46 27.23
C PRO A 85 9.11 -12.05 26.84
N ALA A 86 10.43 -11.87 26.77
CA ALA A 86 11.09 -10.70 26.23
C ALA A 86 11.70 -11.02 24.87
N GLU A 87 11.53 -10.12 23.90
CA GLU A 87 12.08 -10.27 22.54
C GLU A 87 13.29 -9.34 22.37
N TYR A 88 14.41 -9.91 21.95
CA TYR A 88 15.68 -9.23 21.69
C TYR A 88 16.04 -9.35 20.22
N TRP A 89 16.70 -8.34 19.68
CA TRP A 89 17.02 -8.20 18.27
C TRP A 89 18.43 -7.65 18.09
N ILE A 90 19.11 -8.12 17.05
CA ILE A 90 20.47 -7.74 16.68
C ILE A 90 20.60 -7.80 15.16
N LEU A 91 21.39 -6.91 14.57
CA LEU A 91 21.71 -7.00 13.14
C LEU A 91 22.70 -8.14 12.90
N THR A 92 22.45 -8.93 11.85
CA THR A 92 23.45 -9.88 11.34
C THR A 92 24.50 -9.15 10.53
N GLU A 93 25.60 -9.82 10.18
CA GLU A 93 26.59 -9.28 9.24
C GLU A 93 25.96 -8.84 7.91
N LYS A 94 25.00 -9.63 7.39
CA LYS A 94 24.21 -9.25 6.21
C LYS A 94 23.35 -8.01 6.47
N GLY A 95 22.77 -7.88 7.65
CA GLY A 95 22.01 -6.69 8.06
C GLY A 95 22.86 -5.43 8.10
N GLU A 96 24.03 -5.50 8.74
CA GLU A 96 24.98 -4.38 8.87
C GLU A 96 25.59 -3.99 7.52
N ASN A 97 26.08 -4.96 6.74
CA ASN A 97 26.84 -4.66 5.52
C ASN A 97 25.97 -4.31 4.31
N LEU A 98 24.71 -4.75 4.30
CA LEU A 98 23.81 -4.59 3.15
C LEU A 98 22.60 -3.73 3.49
N LEU A 99 21.80 -4.13 4.47
CA LEU A 99 20.47 -3.53 4.65
C LEU A 99 20.52 -2.17 5.35
N LYS A 100 21.45 -1.97 6.29
CA LYS A 100 21.58 -0.73 7.07
C LYS A 100 22.10 0.46 6.22
N PRO A 101 23.11 0.31 5.34
CA PRO A 101 23.48 1.35 4.38
C PRO A 101 22.32 1.75 3.47
N ILE A 102 21.57 0.76 2.96
CA ILE A 102 20.40 1.03 2.11
C ILE A 102 19.29 1.73 2.91
N ALA A 103 19.11 1.39 4.19
CA ALA A 103 18.19 2.10 5.08
C ALA A 103 18.59 3.56 5.28
N ALA A 104 19.88 3.85 5.45
CA ALA A 104 20.39 5.22 5.58
C ALA A 104 20.09 6.02 4.31
N LYS A 105 20.44 5.48 3.13
CA LYS A 105 20.15 6.11 1.84
C LYS A 105 18.65 6.29 1.58
N ALA A 106 17.82 5.34 2.01
CA ALA A 106 16.38 5.44 1.91
C ALA A 106 15.86 6.62 2.75
N ILE A 107 16.27 6.72 4.01
CA ILE A 107 15.87 7.81 4.93
C ILE A 107 16.36 9.17 4.39
N ASP A 108 17.59 9.24 3.90
CA ASP A 108 18.14 10.46 3.32
C ASP A 108 17.30 10.93 2.12
N THR A 109 17.12 10.05 1.12
CA THR A 109 16.35 10.36 -0.10
C THR A 109 14.92 10.77 0.23
N ILE A 110 14.18 10.00 1.04
CA ILE A 110 12.76 10.30 1.28
C ILE A 110 12.54 11.59 2.07
N THR A 111 13.49 11.95 2.94
CA THR A 111 13.39 13.18 3.73
C THR A 111 13.69 14.41 2.89
N GLU A 112 14.55 14.30 1.90
CA GLU A 112 14.82 15.39 0.95
C GLU A 112 13.67 15.58 -0.05
N LEU A 113 13.20 14.49 -0.66
CA LEU A 113 12.10 14.54 -1.62
C LEU A 113 10.73 14.78 -0.96
N ASN A 114 10.64 14.58 0.36
CA ASN A 114 9.42 14.62 1.14
C ASN A 114 8.35 13.68 0.55
N VAL A 115 8.72 12.42 0.33
CA VAL A 115 7.86 11.37 -0.26
C VAL A 115 7.75 10.18 0.69
N SER A 116 6.60 9.49 0.67
CA SER A 116 6.39 8.36 1.58
C SER A 116 6.81 7.02 0.96
N LEU A 117 7.82 6.38 1.55
CA LEU A 117 8.27 5.04 1.16
C LEU A 117 7.14 4.02 1.28
N TYR A 118 6.33 4.10 2.34
CA TYR A 118 5.15 3.25 2.52
C TYR A 118 4.10 3.42 1.40
N LYS A 119 3.90 4.64 0.90
CA LYS A 119 2.97 4.89 -0.21
C LYS A 119 3.48 4.32 -1.51
N ILE A 120 4.76 4.56 -1.80
CA ILE A 120 5.46 4.11 -3.00
C ILE A 120 5.50 2.58 -3.05
N MET A 121 6.09 1.96 -2.02
CA MET A 121 6.38 0.52 -2.00
C MET A 121 5.20 -0.34 -1.55
N GLY A 122 4.31 0.21 -0.72
CA GLY A 122 3.15 -0.50 -0.20
C GLY A 122 3.46 -1.51 0.89
N ARG A 123 2.48 -2.36 1.20
CA ARG A 123 2.58 -3.37 2.27
C ARG A 123 3.13 -4.68 1.74
N ALA A 124 4.31 -5.09 2.19
CA ALA A 124 4.80 -6.44 2.02
C ALA A 124 4.05 -7.39 2.97
N THR A 125 3.44 -8.45 2.44
CA THR A 125 2.83 -9.55 3.22
C THR A 125 3.70 -10.80 3.17
N LEU A 126 3.81 -11.49 4.29
CA LEU A 126 4.44 -12.80 4.41
C LEU A 126 3.57 -13.85 3.71
N GLY A 127 3.68 -13.97 2.38
CA GLY A 127 2.97 -15.00 1.60
C GLY A 127 2.26 -14.43 0.37
N GLY A 128 2.94 -14.46 -0.77
CA GLY A 128 2.35 -14.14 -2.07
C GLY A 128 3.43 -14.00 -3.12
N ARG A 129 3.37 -14.79 -4.20
CA ARG A 129 4.33 -14.79 -5.32
C ARG A 129 4.23 -13.55 -6.24
N LYS A 130 3.40 -12.57 -5.89
CA LYS A 130 3.25 -11.28 -6.57
C LYS A 130 3.29 -10.19 -5.49
N SER A 131 4.49 -9.92 -4.99
CA SER A 131 4.69 -8.95 -3.91
C SER A 131 4.31 -7.56 -4.41
N SER A 132 3.64 -6.82 -3.54
CA SER A 132 3.25 -5.43 -3.78
C SER A 132 4.48 -4.53 -4.02
N THR A 133 5.59 -4.80 -3.32
CA THR A 133 6.80 -4.01 -3.38
C THR A 133 7.51 -4.12 -4.73
N LEU A 134 7.86 -5.34 -5.17
CA LEU A 134 8.57 -5.53 -6.44
C LEU A 134 7.74 -5.04 -7.63
N ASN A 135 6.41 -5.23 -7.59
CA ASN A 135 5.54 -4.66 -8.63
C ASN A 135 5.61 -3.14 -8.67
N SER A 136 5.70 -2.48 -7.52
CA SER A 136 5.84 -1.04 -7.43
C SER A 136 7.15 -0.58 -8.07
N ILE A 137 8.24 -1.30 -7.82
CA ILE A 137 9.56 -1.01 -8.39
C ILE A 137 9.57 -1.21 -9.91
N LYS A 138 9.06 -2.33 -10.39
CA LYS A 138 8.94 -2.61 -11.83
C LYS A 138 8.13 -1.52 -12.56
N ILE A 139 7.05 -1.04 -11.95
CA ILE A 139 6.27 0.08 -12.48
C ILE A 139 7.12 1.36 -12.58
N LEU A 140 7.85 1.71 -11.52
CA LEU A 140 8.68 2.92 -11.51
C LEU A 140 9.79 2.87 -12.56
N ILE A 141 10.50 1.75 -12.66
CA ILE A 141 11.58 1.55 -13.67
C ILE A 141 11.00 1.63 -15.08
N HIS A 142 9.90 0.91 -15.35
CA HIS A 142 9.27 0.93 -16.67
C HIS A 142 8.84 2.34 -17.09
N LEU A 143 8.27 3.11 -16.15
CA LEU A 143 7.86 4.49 -16.42
C LEU A 143 9.04 5.44 -16.58
N HIS A 144 10.15 5.21 -15.87
CA HIS A 144 11.39 5.99 -16.03
C HIS A 144 12.00 5.76 -17.42
N GLU A 145 12.13 4.49 -17.85
CA GLU A 145 12.72 4.13 -19.14
C GLU A 145 11.85 4.54 -20.34
N ARG A 146 10.52 4.41 -20.22
CA ARG A 146 9.58 4.64 -21.33
C ARG A 146 8.95 6.04 -21.32
N GLY A 147 9.15 6.80 -20.25
CA GLY A 147 8.53 8.11 -20.00
C GLY A 147 7.04 8.01 -19.64
N ARG A 148 6.24 7.37 -20.50
CA ARG A 148 4.78 7.23 -20.34
C ARG A 148 4.29 5.83 -20.69
N SER A 149 3.28 5.35 -19.97
CA SER A 149 2.68 4.04 -20.22
C SER A 149 1.18 4.01 -19.89
N SER A 150 0.43 3.16 -20.60
CA SER A 150 -0.98 2.93 -20.26
C SER A 150 -1.12 1.95 -19.10
N LEU A 151 -2.25 2.01 -18.37
CA LEU A 151 -2.55 1.03 -17.31
C LEU A 151 -2.52 -0.42 -17.83
N GLU A 152 -2.99 -0.67 -19.06
CA GLU A 152 -2.98 -1.99 -19.68
C GLU A 152 -1.57 -2.46 -20.08
N ASP A 153 -0.68 -1.55 -20.43
CA ASP A 153 0.72 -1.87 -20.75
C ASP A 153 1.48 -2.18 -19.48
N LEU A 154 1.35 -1.34 -18.45
CA LEU A 154 1.90 -1.63 -17.13
C LEU A 154 1.39 -2.95 -16.60
N ALA A 155 0.09 -3.25 -16.72
CA ALA A 155 -0.47 -4.53 -16.27
C ALA A 155 0.14 -5.76 -16.94
N ARG A 156 0.51 -5.63 -18.21
CA ARG A 156 1.23 -6.68 -18.92
C ARG A 156 2.67 -6.80 -18.43
N GLU A 157 3.36 -5.67 -18.27
CA GLU A 157 4.76 -5.64 -17.81
C GLU A 157 4.95 -6.27 -16.42
N VAL A 158 4.10 -5.90 -15.45
CA VAL A 158 4.18 -6.46 -14.08
C VAL A 158 3.48 -7.80 -13.92
N GLU A 159 3.00 -8.40 -15.02
CA GLU A 159 2.23 -9.65 -15.04
C GLU A 159 1.11 -9.69 -13.99
N SER A 160 0.41 -8.58 -13.79
CA SER A 160 -0.58 -8.43 -12.72
C SER A 160 -1.89 -7.86 -13.25
N SER A 161 -2.98 -8.02 -12.48
CA SER A 161 -4.27 -7.49 -12.91
C SER A 161 -4.29 -5.97 -12.81
N SER A 162 -4.95 -5.30 -13.76
CA SER A 162 -5.12 -3.84 -13.75
C SER A 162 -5.75 -3.34 -12.44
N THR A 163 -6.67 -4.11 -11.85
CA THR A 163 -7.29 -3.79 -10.54
C THR A 163 -6.26 -3.78 -9.40
N ASN A 164 -5.35 -4.77 -9.38
CA ASN A 164 -4.31 -4.81 -8.35
C ASN A 164 -3.37 -3.61 -8.50
N ILE A 165 -2.92 -3.34 -9.73
CA ILE A 165 -1.99 -2.24 -10.05
C ILE A 165 -2.61 -0.88 -9.74
N TYR A 166 -3.90 -0.69 -10.01
CA TYR A 166 -4.59 0.57 -9.73
C TYR A 166 -4.43 1.02 -8.26
N SER A 167 -4.44 0.07 -7.32
CA SER A 167 -4.22 0.35 -5.89
C SER A 167 -2.79 0.80 -5.56
N HIS A 168 -1.80 0.42 -6.38
CA HIS A 168 -0.42 0.92 -6.30
C HIS A 168 -0.33 2.34 -6.84
N LEU A 169 -0.84 2.54 -8.05
CA LEU A 169 -0.80 3.82 -8.74
C LEU A 169 -1.50 4.92 -7.95
N THR A 170 -2.66 4.61 -7.35
CA THR A 170 -3.37 5.57 -6.50
C THR A 170 -2.50 6.04 -5.32
N ARG A 171 -1.78 5.12 -4.67
CA ARG A 171 -0.91 5.46 -3.52
C ARG A 171 0.33 6.24 -3.94
N MET A 172 0.92 5.91 -5.08
CA MET A 172 2.04 6.66 -5.64
C MET A 172 1.62 8.07 -6.08
N ALA A 173 0.43 8.22 -6.67
CA ALA A 173 -0.15 9.53 -6.99
C ALA A 173 -0.42 10.36 -5.72
N GLU A 174 -0.95 9.75 -4.66
CA GLU A 174 -1.09 10.40 -3.34
C GLU A 174 0.25 10.83 -2.74
N ALA A 175 1.35 10.16 -3.09
CA ALA A 175 2.71 10.54 -2.70
C ALA A 175 3.34 11.56 -3.66
N SER A 176 2.61 12.07 -4.66
CA SER A 176 3.13 12.95 -5.71
C SER A 176 4.33 12.36 -6.45
N VAL A 177 4.30 11.05 -6.71
CA VAL A 177 5.35 10.30 -7.43
C VAL A 177 4.91 10.03 -8.87
N LEU A 178 3.61 9.88 -9.10
CA LEU A 178 3.01 9.66 -10.41
C LEU A 178 2.03 10.75 -10.78
N GLU A 179 2.00 11.07 -12.07
CA GLU A 179 0.97 11.90 -12.69
C GLU A 179 0.03 11.02 -13.51
N LEU A 180 -1.26 11.33 -13.43
CA LEU A 180 -2.33 10.62 -14.12
C LEU A 180 -2.92 11.53 -15.18
N GLU A 181 -2.46 11.37 -16.41
CA GLU A 181 -3.07 12.04 -17.54
C GLU A 181 -4.25 11.22 -18.07
N ARG A 182 -5.39 11.89 -18.23
CA ARG A 182 -6.52 11.31 -18.96
C ARG A 182 -6.18 11.32 -20.43
N GLY A 183 -5.91 10.15 -20.99
CA GLY A 183 -5.74 9.98 -22.42
C GLY A 183 -7.02 10.26 -23.21
N GLU A 184 -6.87 10.36 -24.53
CA GLU A 184 -8.00 10.49 -25.43
C GLU A 184 -9.02 9.38 -25.21
N LYS A 185 -10.30 9.75 -25.34
CA LYS A 185 -11.43 8.84 -25.20
C LYS A 185 -11.41 7.83 -26.36
N ILE A 186 -10.75 6.69 -26.18
CA ILE A 186 -10.81 5.60 -27.15
C ILE A 186 -12.28 5.23 -27.37
N LYS A 187 -12.70 5.19 -28.65
CA LYS A 187 -14.07 4.90 -29.08
C LYS A 187 -14.58 3.66 -28.32
N GLY A 188 -15.63 3.84 -27.51
CA GLY A 188 -16.14 2.81 -26.61
C GLY A 188 -16.38 1.46 -27.31
N LYS A 189 -16.22 0.38 -26.54
CA LYS A 189 -16.36 -1.03 -26.96
C LYS A 189 -17.52 -1.20 -27.94
N LYS A 190 -17.24 -1.69 -29.15
CA LYS A 190 -18.23 -1.97 -30.19
C LYS A 190 -18.43 -3.47 -30.33
N PHE A 191 -19.61 -3.86 -30.80
CA PHE A 191 -20.02 -5.25 -30.93
C PHE A 191 -20.45 -5.53 -32.37
N ARG A 192 -20.14 -6.73 -32.85
CA ARG A 192 -20.55 -7.27 -34.15
C ARG A 192 -21.01 -8.71 -33.95
N TRP A 193 -21.92 -9.17 -34.79
CA TRP A 193 -22.30 -10.58 -34.83
C TRP A 193 -21.06 -11.47 -35.11
N SER A 194 -20.95 -12.58 -34.40
CA SER A 194 -19.79 -13.47 -34.54
C SER A 194 -19.89 -14.41 -35.73
N GLY A 195 -21.11 -14.75 -36.15
CA GLY A 195 -21.35 -15.72 -37.22
C GLY A 195 -21.16 -17.19 -36.80
N PHE A 196 -20.56 -17.45 -35.63
CA PHE A 196 -20.31 -18.81 -35.12
C PHE A 196 -21.56 -19.49 -34.56
N LYS A 197 -22.55 -18.72 -34.09
CA LYS A 197 -23.86 -19.23 -33.65
C LYS A 197 -24.98 -18.73 -34.53
N SER A 198 -25.95 -19.59 -34.79
CA SER A 198 -27.23 -19.21 -35.40
C SER A 198 -28.09 -18.46 -34.37
N LYS A 199 -28.98 -17.58 -34.84
CA LYS A 199 -29.83 -16.75 -33.96
C LYS A 199 -30.83 -17.60 -33.15
N GLU A 200 -31.20 -18.76 -33.69
CA GLU A 200 -32.11 -19.74 -33.09
C GLU A 200 -31.49 -20.45 -31.88
N ASN A 201 -30.16 -20.54 -31.83
CA ASN A 201 -29.42 -21.24 -30.77
C ASN A 201 -28.98 -20.31 -29.62
N ILE A 202 -29.51 -19.08 -29.56
CA ILE A 202 -29.17 -18.12 -28.51
C ILE A 202 -30.10 -18.30 -27.31
N VAL A 203 -29.51 -18.57 -26.15
CA VAL A 203 -30.25 -18.57 -24.88
C VAL A 203 -30.49 -17.11 -24.47
N PRO A 204 -31.74 -16.67 -24.25
CA PRO A 204 -32.03 -15.31 -23.82
C PRO A 204 -31.52 -15.02 -22.40
N ARG A 205 -31.12 -13.77 -22.12
CA ARG A 205 -30.71 -13.38 -20.77
C ARG A 205 -31.92 -13.44 -19.81
N LYS A 206 -31.76 -14.12 -18.67
CA LYS A 206 -32.80 -14.20 -17.61
C LYS A 206 -33.28 -12.79 -17.21
N GLY A 207 -34.60 -12.58 -17.22
CA GLY A 207 -35.24 -11.30 -16.93
C GLY A 207 -35.25 -10.28 -18.08
N LEU A 208 -34.59 -10.56 -19.21
CA LEU A 208 -34.55 -9.68 -20.38
C LEU A 208 -34.71 -10.44 -21.73
N PRO A 209 -35.66 -11.38 -21.88
CA PRO A 209 -35.77 -12.20 -23.09
C PRO A 209 -36.09 -11.37 -24.34
N THR A 210 -37.06 -10.46 -24.26
CA THR A 210 -37.49 -9.59 -25.37
C THR A 210 -36.36 -8.66 -25.84
N LEU A 211 -35.63 -8.05 -24.90
CA LEU A 211 -34.48 -7.21 -25.24
C LEU A 211 -33.34 -8.04 -25.85
N THR A 212 -33.10 -9.26 -25.35
CA THR A 212 -32.09 -10.15 -25.93
C THR A 212 -32.41 -10.45 -27.39
N LYS A 213 -33.67 -10.77 -27.71
CA LYS A 213 -34.13 -11.00 -29.08
C LYS A 213 -33.90 -9.79 -29.99
N LYS A 214 -34.31 -8.59 -29.57
CA LYS A 214 -34.09 -7.35 -30.33
C LYS A 214 -32.61 -7.06 -30.63
N VAL A 215 -31.73 -7.27 -29.64
CA VAL A 215 -30.28 -7.07 -29.82
C VAL A 215 -29.69 -8.11 -30.78
N VAL A 216 -30.13 -9.36 -30.70
CA VAL A 216 -29.70 -10.46 -31.59
C VAL A 216 -30.16 -10.18 -33.02
N GLU A 217 -31.43 -9.84 -33.23
CA GLU A 217 -31.99 -9.50 -34.55
C GLU A 217 -31.16 -8.38 -35.20
N PHE A 218 -31.02 -7.24 -34.51
CA PHE A 218 -30.26 -6.09 -35.02
C PHE A 218 -28.82 -6.44 -35.43
N LEU A 219 -28.07 -7.14 -34.57
CA LEU A 219 -26.68 -7.50 -34.87
C LEU A 219 -26.58 -8.56 -35.97
N SER A 220 -27.50 -9.53 -35.99
CA SER A 220 -27.54 -10.61 -36.98
C SER A 220 -27.93 -10.13 -38.38
N GLU A 221 -28.63 -9.00 -38.51
CA GLU A 221 -28.93 -8.32 -39.78
C GLU A 221 -27.78 -7.42 -40.24
N ASN A 222 -26.94 -6.96 -39.30
CA ASN A 222 -25.83 -6.03 -39.58
C ASN A 222 -24.45 -6.69 -39.38
N ARG A 223 -24.28 -7.93 -39.86
CA ARG A 223 -23.16 -8.82 -39.52
C ARG A 223 -21.77 -8.27 -39.83
N SER A 224 -21.64 -7.39 -40.81
CA SER A 224 -20.34 -6.85 -41.26
C SER A 224 -19.86 -5.64 -40.45
N LYS A 225 -20.70 -5.04 -39.59
CA LYS A 225 -20.45 -3.75 -38.94
C LYS A 225 -20.35 -3.85 -37.42
N TYR A 226 -19.47 -3.02 -36.85
CA TYR A 226 -19.33 -2.85 -35.41
C TYR A 226 -20.18 -1.68 -34.90
N PHE A 227 -20.97 -1.90 -33.86
CA PHE A 227 -21.83 -0.90 -33.24
C PHE A 227 -21.51 -0.71 -31.76
N SER A 228 -21.46 0.54 -31.30
CA SER A 228 -21.41 0.83 -29.86
C SER A 228 -22.77 0.50 -29.18
N PRO A 229 -22.79 0.21 -27.87
CA PRO A 229 -24.03 -0.01 -27.13
C PRO A 229 -25.06 1.11 -27.30
N THR A 230 -24.61 2.36 -27.35
CA THR A 230 -25.49 3.53 -27.58
C THR A 230 -26.13 3.51 -28.96
N GLN A 231 -25.37 3.13 -30.00
CA GLN A 231 -25.92 3.00 -31.36
C GLN A 231 -26.95 1.87 -31.44
N ILE A 232 -26.68 0.73 -30.82
CA ILE A 232 -27.61 -0.41 -30.75
C ILE A 232 -28.89 0.00 -30.01
N ALA A 233 -28.73 0.56 -28.81
CA ALA A 233 -29.82 1.03 -27.95
C ALA A 233 -30.75 2.02 -28.67
N ARG A 234 -30.18 2.99 -29.41
CA ARG A 234 -30.95 3.94 -30.22
C ARG A 234 -31.68 3.28 -31.39
N LYS A 235 -31.09 2.26 -32.01
CA LYS A 235 -31.67 1.56 -33.17
C LYS A 235 -32.81 0.62 -32.80
N ILE A 236 -32.77 0.03 -31.61
CA ILE A 236 -33.80 -0.91 -31.13
C ILE A 236 -34.78 -0.27 -30.13
N ASP A 237 -34.66 1.05 -29.93
CA ASP A 237 -35.42 1.85 -28.97
C ASP A 237 -35.44 1.24 -27.56
N ALA A 238 -34.26 1.17 -26.93
CA ALA A 238 -34.09 0.60 -25.60
C ALA A 238 -33.07 1.38 -24.75
N PRO A 239 -33.14 1.31 -23.41
CA PRO A 239 -32.15 1.94 -22.54
C PRO A 239 -30.75 1.30 -22.69
N VAL A 240 -29.71 2.13 -22.70
CA VAL A 240 -28.31 1.72 -22.97
C VAL A 240 -27.79 0.71 -21.95
N TYR A 241 -28.09 0.88 -20.66
CA TYR A 241 -27.57 0.04 -19.59
C TYR A 241 -28.04 -1.45 -19.67
N PRO A 242 -29.35 -1.73 -19.85
CA PRO A 242 -29.84 -3.07 -20.17
C PRO A 242 -29.17 -3.70 -21.41
N VAL A 243 -28.98 -2.92 -22.49
CA VAL A 243 -28.31 -3.36 -23.72
C VAL A 243 -26.86 -3.79 -23.45
N CYS A 244 -26.10 -3.01 -22.68
CA CYS A 244 -24.75 -3.40 -22.25
C CYS A 244 -24.71 -4.73 -21.51
N GLY A 245 -25.70 -5.00 -20.65
CA GLY A 245 -25.79 -6.26 -19.92
C GLY A 245 -26.14 -7.45 -20.82
N VAL A 246 -26.99 -7.25 -21.83
CA VAL A 246 -27.28 -8.25 -22.87
C VAL A 246 -26.03 -8.53 -23.72
N LEU A 247 -25.32 -7.50 -24.18
CA LEU A 247 -24.12 -7.66 -25.01
C LEU A 247 -22.99 -8.42 -24.30
N LYS A 248 -22.77 -8.17 -23.00
CA LYS A 248 -21.84 -8.96 -22.17
C LYS A 248 -22.26 -10.43 -22.07
N PHE A 249 -23.57 -10.69 -22.00
CA PHE A 249 -24.11 -12.05 -21.92
C PHE A 249 -23.98 -12.80 -23.25
N LEU A 250 -24.23 -12.11 -24.37
CA LEU A 250 -24.04 -12.65 -25.72
C LEU A 250 -22.55 -12.91 -26.04
N GLU A 251 -21.65 -12.05 -25.56
CA GLU A 251 -20.20 -12.23 -25.69
C GLU A 251 -19.73 -13.50 -24.96
N ARG A 252 -20.26 -13.78 -23.75
CA ARG A 252 -19.99 -15.04 -23.03
C ARG A 252 -20.53 -16.28 -23.74
N GLN A 253 -21.58 -16.12 -24.54
CA GLN A 253 -22.13 -17.18 -25.37
C GLN A 253 -21.46 -17.27 -26.74
N GLU A 254 -20.42 -16.48 -27.00
CA GLU A 254 -19.69 -16.42 -28.28
C GLU A 254 -20.57 -15.99 -29.48
N ALA A 255 -21.73 -15.40 -29.21
CA ALA A 255 -22.68 -14.95 -30.24
C ALA A 255 -22.28 -13.60 -30.88
N VAL A 256 -21.49 -12.81 -30.16
CA VAL A 256 -20.99 -11.51 -30.61
C VAL A 256 -19.50 -11.42 -30.32
N VAL A 257 -18.76 -10.80 -31.23
CA VAL A 257 -17.37 -10.39 -31.04
C VAL A 257 -17.32 -8.90 -30.80
N SER A 258 -16.44 -8.48 -29.91
CA SER A 258 -16.23 -7.07 -29.64
C SER A 258 -14.94 -6.55 -30.26
N SER A 259 -14.95 -5.29 -30.68
CA SER A 259 -13.75 -4.52 -31.01
C SER A 259 -13.62 -3.36 -30.03
N GLY A 260 -12.41 -3.15 -29.54
CA GLY A 260 -12.08 -2.12 -28.56
C GLY A 260 -11.95 -2.64 -27.13
N ARG A 261 -10.89 -2.19 -26.46
CA ARG A 261 -10.69 -2.35 -25.02
C ARG A 261 -11.67 -1.44 -24.26
N LYS A 262 -12.00 -1.81 -23.02
CA LYS A 262 -12.85 -1.01 -22.13
C LYS A 262 -12.15 0.31 -21.79
N GLY A 263 -12.90 1.41 -21.80
CA GLY A 263 -12.67 2.56 -20.91
C GLY A 263 -11.76 3.66 -21.43
N GLN A 264 -11.82 4.80 -20.74
CA GLN A 264 -10.82 5.86 -20.81
C GLN A 264 -9.45 5.22 -20.53
N THR A 265 -8.48 5.44 -21.41
CA THR A 265 -7.09 5.07 -21.14
C THR A 265 -6.49 6.14 -20.25
N TYR A 266 -5.93 5.73 -19.11
CA TYR A 266 -5.10 6.58 -18.28
C TYR A 266 -3.66 6.37 -18.74
N TYR A 267 -2.98 7.47 -19.08
CA TYR A 267 -1.55 7.47 -19.24
C TYR A 267 -0.93 7.87 -17.90
N LEU A 268 0.14 7.17 -17.57
CA LEU A 268 0.86 7.32 -16.33
C LEU A 268 2.28 7.72 -16.69
N GLU A 269 2.79 8.71 -15.97
CA GLU A 269 4.17 9.15 -16.06
C GLU A 269 4.71 9.45 -14.66
N LEU A 270 6.04 9.41 -14.52
CA LEU A 270 6.68 9.86 -13.29
C LEU A 270 6.66 11.38 -13.24
N SER A 271 6.19 11.91 -12.12
CA SER A 271 6.49 13.29 -11.73
C SER A 271 8.00 13.48 -11.57
N ASP A 272 8.47 14.72 -11.46
CA ASP A 272 9.89 15.00 -11.21
C ASP A 272 10.41 14.36 -9.91
N LYS A 273 9.59 14.36 -8.84
CA LYS A 273 9.91 13.63 -7.60
C LYS A 273 10.00 12.13 -7.81
N GLY A 274 9.17 11.58 -8.69
CA GLY A 274 9.19 10.17 -9.03
C GLY A 274 10.45 9.77 -9.79
N LYS A 275 10.87 10.59 -10.75
CA LYS A 275 12.14 10.41 -11.48
C LYS A 275 13.33 10.50 -10.53
N GLU A 276 13.37 11.54 -9.70
CA GLU A 276 14.46 11.75 -8.75
C GLU A 276 14.52 10.61 -7.71
N PHE A 277 13.37 10.08 -7.27
CA PHE A 277 13.34 8.91 -6.38
C PHE A 277 13.91 7.65 -7.05
N VAL A 278 13.64 7.42 -8.32
CA VAL A 278 14.20 6.28 -9.07
C VAL A 278 15.71 6.42 -9.20
N GLU A 279 16.18 7.59 -9.62
CA GLU A 279 17.60 7.88 -9.90
C GLU A 279 18.46 7.93 -8.64
N ARG A 280 17.92 8.42 -7.52
CA ARG A 280 18.68 8.56 -6.27
C ARG A 280 18.64 7.34 -5.36
N PHE A 281 17.63 6.47 -5.53
CA PHE A 281 17.43 5.35 -4.63
C PHE A 281 17.21 4.02 -5.33
N ILE A 282 16.23 3.87 -6.24
CA ILE A 282 15.89 2.57 -6.81
C ILE A 282 17.02 1.98 -7.65
N GLU A 283 17.46 2.70 -8.68
CA GLU A 283 18.54 2.23 -9.56
C GLU A 283 19.87 2.05 -8.82
N PRO A 284 20.34 3.03 -8.00
CA PRO A 284 21.52 2.85 -7.19
C PRO A 284 21.43 1.63 -6.24
N THR A 285 20.26 1.36 -5.65
CA THR A 285 20.06 0.19 -4.78
C THR A 285 20.19 -1.09 -5.59
N MET A 286 19.59 -1.16 -6.77
CA MET A 286 19.70 -2.35 -7.63
C MET A 286 21.16 -2.58 -8.06
N ARG A 287 21.89 -1.53 -8.43
CA ARG A 287 23.33 -1.60 -8.69
C ARG A 287 24.07 -2.08 -7.44
N PHE A 288 23.87 -1.47 -6.28
CA PHE A 288 24.54 -1.87 -5.04
C PHE A 288 24.38 -3.36 -4.70
N LEU A 289 23.25 -3.97 -5.08
CA LEU A 289 22.95 -5.39 -4.88
C LEU A 289 23.50 -6.31 -5.97
N ASP A 290 23.87 -5.79 -7.14
CA ASP A 290 24.48 -6.57 -8.21
C ASP A 290 25.94 -6.94 -7.83
N PRO A 291 26.29 -8.24 -7.87
CA PRO A 291 27.63 -8.71 -7.52
C PRO A 291 28.74 -8.14 -8.42
N ASN A 292 28.43 -7.70 -9.64
CA ASN A 292 29.37 -7.15 -10.61
C ASN A 292 29.54 -5.62 -10.52
N THR A 293 28.84 -4.97 -9.58
CA THR A 293 28.85 -3.51 -9.45
C THR A 293 30.17 -2.93 -8.97
N ASP A 294 30.45 -1.74 -9.46
CA ASP A 294 31.60 -0.90 -9.12
C ASP A 294 31.74 -0.65 -7.61
N LYS A 295 32.99 -0.53 -7.16
CA LYS A 295 33.36 -0.15 -5.80
C LYS A 295 32.82 1.24 -5.42
N GLU A 296 32.62 2.13 -6.39
CA GLU A 296 32.13 3.49 -6.17
C GLU A 296 30.71 3.54 -5.58
N GLU A 297 29.76 2.79 -6.15
CA GLU A 297 28.37 2.76 -5.65
C GLU A 297 28.31 2.19 -4.21
N LYS A 298 29.13 1.16 -3.94
CA LYS A 298 29.28 0.60 -2.59
C LYS A 298 29.84 1.61 -1.60
N ARG A 299 30.77 2.47 -2.04
CA ARG A 299 31.34 3.54 -1.23
C ARG A 299 30.30 4.61 -0.91
N ASN A 300 29.51 5.06 -1.88
CA ASN A 300 28.47 6.09 -1.66
C ASN A 300 27.44 5.70 -0.59
N TYR A 301 26.97 4.45 -0.61
CA TYR A 301 26.03 3.95 0.41
C TYR A 301 26.67 3.89 1.80
N ARG A 302 27.95 3.52 1.88
CA ARG A 302 28.70 3.49 3.14
C ARG A 302 28.96 4.89 3.67
N GLU A 303 29.39 5.82 2.83
CA GLU A 303 29.59 7.24 3.21
C GLU A 303 28.28 7.86 3.73
N THR A 304 27.14 7.56 3.12
CA THR A 304 25.83 8.01 3.63
C THR A 304 25.55 7.48 5.04
N LEU A 305 25.88 6.22 5.31
CA LEU A 305 25.74 5.63 6.65
C LEU A 305 26.74 6.21 7.64
N GLU A 306 28.00 6.38 7.24
CA GLU A 306 29.07 6.95 8.06
C GLU A 306 28.69 8.37 8.52
N ASN A 307 28.18 9.22 7.62
CA ASN A 307 27.68 10.55 7.98
C ASN A 307 26.58 10.52 9.06
N PHE A 308 25.68 9.52 9.02
CA PHE A 308 24.64 9.37 10.04
C PHE A 308 25.20 8.86 11.37
N LEU A 309 26.26 8.04 11.34
CA LEU A 309 26.89 7.50 12.54
C LEU A 309 27.81 8.52 13.22
N GLU A 310 28.47 9.38 12.43
CA GLU A 310 29.33 10.47 12.92
C GLU A 310 28.52 11.64 13.51
N ASP A 311 27.34 11.93 12.95
CA ASP A 311 26.43 12.96 13.43
C ASP A 311 25.10 12.35 13.91
N GLU A 312 25.05 12.01 15.20
CA GLU A 312 23.86 11.43 15.82
C GLU A 312 22.65 12.39 15.77
N GLU A 313 22.87 13.70 15.86
CA GLU A 313 21.78 14.70 15.78
C GLU A 313 21.16 14.73 14.39
N LEU A 314 21.98 14.70 13.35
CA LEU A 314 21.54 14.58 11.95
C LEU A 314 20.71 13.31 11.75
N MET A 315 21.21 12.15 12.18
CA MET A 315 20.49 10.89 12.05
C MET A 315 19.13 10.95 12.76
N ARG A 316 19.09 11.42 14.01
CA ARG A 316 17.84 11.55 14.77
C ARG A 316 16.88 12.53 14.11
N SER A 317 17.36 13.65 13.57
CA SER A 317 16.56 14.64 12.84
C SER A 317 15.94 14.04 11.56
N LYS A 318 16.73 13.32 10.77
CA LYS A 318 16.27 12.63 9.55
C LYS A 318 15.26 11.52 9.88
N ILE A 319 15.51 10.70 10.91
CA ILE A 319 14.56 9.70 11.40
C ILE A 319 13.25 10.36 11.85
N LYS A 320 13.32 11.44 12.63
CA LYS A 320 12.13 12.19 13.07
C LYS A 320 11.29 12.64 11.88
N LYS A 321 11.92 13.26 10.88
CA LYS A 321 11.24 13.70 9.65
C LYS A 321 10.62 12.53 8.89
N ALA A 322 11.35 11.42 8.72
CA ALA A 322 10.86 10.22 8.04
C ALA A 322 9.63 9.60 8.75
N LEU A 323 9.64 9.53 10.08
CA LEU A 323 8.50 9.03 10.85
C LEU A 323 7.27 9.94 10.75
N ARG A 324 7.46 11.26 10.61
CA ARG A 324 6.35 12.21 10.35
C ARG A 324 5.76 12.05 8.94
N ILE A 325 6.61 11.84 7.95
CA ILE A 325 6.15 11.51 6.59
C ILE A 325 5.28 10.26 6.63
N TYR A 326 5.71 9.22 7.35
CA TYR A 326 4.90 8.01 7.53
C TYR A 326 3.59 8.26 8.26
N GLU A 327 3.61 9.04 9.34
CA GLU A 327 2.40 9.39 10.09
C GLU A 327 1.36 10.05 9.18
N ASN A 328 1.78 11.04 8.40
CA ASN A 328 0.93 11.78 7.47
C ASN A 328 0.45 10.93 6.29
N SER A 329 1.23 9.93 5.87
CA SER A 329 0.87 9.08 4.73
C SER A 329 -0.14 8.00 5.11
N ARG A 330 -0.27 7.63 6.39
CA ARG A 330 -1.36 6.75 6.80
C ARG A 330 -2.67 7.50 6.64
N SER A 331 -3.60 6.94 5.85
CA SER A 331 -5.00 7.38 5.85
C SER A 331 -5.42 7.58 7.31
N PRO A 332 -6.05 8.71 7.67
CA PRO A 332 -6.29 9.05 9.06
C PRO A 332 -7.09 7.92 9.70
N ARG A 333 -6.39 7.03 10.40
CA ARG A 333 -6.99 6.41 11.58
C ARG A 333 -7.26 7.63 12.44
N ARG A 334 -8.54 7.91 12.74
CA ARG A 334 -8.92 9.00 13.65
C ARG A 334 -7.84 9.11 14.70
N SER A 335 -7.15 10.25 14.74
CA SER A 335 -5.88 10.31 15.45
C SER A 335 -6.12 9.84 16.88
N ILE A 336 -5.16 9.13 17.47
CA ILE A 336 -5.33 8.58 18.83
C ILE A 336 -5.68 9.75 19.76
N LYS A 337 -5.05 10.90 19.54
CA LYS A 337 -5.30 12.16 20.21
C LYS A 337 -6.72 12.71 19.98
N GLU A 338 -7.18 12.89 18.74
CA GLU A 338 -8.55 13.37 18.47
C GLU A 338 -9.62 12.41 19.01
N THR A 339 -9.35 11.10 18.93
CA THR A 339 -10.28 10.09 19.47
C THR A 339 -10.32 10.16 20.98
N ARG A 340 -9.17 10.34 21.63
CA ARG A 340 -9.05 10.56 23.08
C ARG A 340 -9.75 11.86 23.51
N GLU A 341 -9.56 12.95 22.78
CA GLU A 341 -10.24 14.23 23.01
C GLU A 341 -11.75 14.12 22.82
N LYS A 342 -12.22 13.38 21.81
CA LYS A 342 -13.65 13.11 21.61
C LYS A 342 -14.24 12.27 22.72
N ILE A 343 -13.52 11.25 23.20
CA ILE A 343 -13.93 10.46 24.37
C ILE A 343 -14.01 11.37 25.60
N TYR A 344 -12.99 12.18 25.85
CA TYR A 344 -12.98 13.10 26.99
C TYR A 344 -14.13 14.09 26.93
N ARG A 345 -14.37 14.73 25.77
CA ARG A 345 -15.49 15.65 25.53
C ARG A 345 -16.85 14.98 25.77
N LEU A 346 -17.06 13.80 25.20
CA LEU A 346 -18.28 13.02 25.39
C LEU A 346 -18.52 12.71 26.88
N LEU A 347 -17.47 12.38 27.61
CA LEU A 347 -17.54 12.06 29.04
C LEU A 347 -17.65 13.29 29.96
N ARG A 348 -17.45 14.51 29.45
CA ARG A 348 -17.80 15.74 30.18
C ARG A 348 -19.31 16.00 30.16
N GLU A 349 -20.00 15.50 29.13
CA GLU A 349 -21.43 15.74 28.93
C GLU A 349 -22.29 14.68 29.62
N GLU A 350 -21.83 13.43 29.71
CA GLU A 350 -22.64 12.31 30.23
C GLU A 350 -21.79 11.16 30.77
N GLU A 351 -22.36 10.38 31.72
CA GLU A 351 -21.73 9.16 32.21
C GLU A 351 -22.07 7.98 31.29
N LEU A 352 -21.06 7.31 30.71
CA LEU A 352 -21.28 6.26 29.69
C LEU A 352 -20.47 4.99 29.93
N GLY A 353 -21.03 3.86 29.48
CA GLY A 353 -20.31 2.60 29.39
C GLY A 353 -19.39 2.53 28.17
N ALA A 354 -18.34 1.72 28.26
CA ALA A 354 -17.35 1.56 27.19
C ALA A 354 -17.97 1.21 25.82
N SER A 355 -18.96 0.31 25.78
CA SER A 355 -19.64 -0.08 24.54
C SER A 355 -20.48 1.04 23.92
N GLN A 356 -21.07 1.92 24.73
CA GLN A 356 -21.87 3.06 24.26
C GLN A 356 -20.96 4.14 23.65
N ILE A 357 -19.79 4.36 24.26
CA ILE A 357 -18.76 5.27 23.74
C ILE A 357 -18.24 4.74 22.40
N GLU A 358 -17.97 3.43 22.32
CA GLU A 358 -17.53 2.78 21.09
C GLU A 358 -18.56 2.92 19.98
N GLU A 359 -19.84 2.72 20.28
CA GLU A 359 -20.92 2.88 19.31
C GLU A 359 -21.07 4.33 18.82
N ARG A 360 -21.18 5.29 19.73
CA ARG A 360 -21.36 6.72 19.39
C ARG A 360 -20.21 7.29 18.59
N LEU A 361 -18.99 6.88 18.93
CA LEU A 361 -17.81 7.31 18.22
C LEU A 361 -17.51 6.40 17.02
N ASN A 362 -18.33 5.40 16.69
CA ASN A 362 -18.09 4.41 15.64
C ASN A 362 -16.65 3.83 15.71
N LEU A 363 -16.27 3.36 16.90
CA LEU A 363 -15.00 2.72 17.19
C LEU A 363 -15.15 1.21 17.10
N ARG A 364 -14.02 0.50 16.99
CA ARG A 364 -14.03 -0.95 17.02
C ARG A 364 -14.43 -1.46 18.41
N PRO A 365 -15.16 -2.58 18.51
CA PRO A 365 -15.46 -3.19 19.80
C PRO A 365 -14.20 -3.41 20.63
N ARG A 366 -14.27 -3.10 21.93
CA ARG A 366 -13.18 -3.18 22.93
C ARG A 366 -12.01 -2.21 22.74
N SER A 367 -12.07 -1.30 21.76
CA SER A 367 -10.99 -0.32 21.53
C SER A 367 -11.04 0.88 22.48
N PHE A 368 -12.11 1.08 23.25
CA PHE A 368 -12.22 2.15 24.25
C PHE A 368 -10.99 2.21 25.16
N TYR A 369 -10.57 1.08 25.72
CA TYR A 369 -9.46 1.02 26.68
C TYR A 369 -8.11 1.45 26.09
N PHE A 370 -7.93 1.27 24.78
CA PHE A 370 -6.73 1.73 24.08
C PHE A 370 -6.66 3.27 24.04
N TYR A 371 -7.79 3.93 23.79
CA TYR A 371 -7.84 5.40 23.70
C TYR A 371 -7.99 6.07 25.07
N ALA A 372 -8.77 5.49 25.98
CA ALA A 372 -9.11 6.04 27.28
C ALA A 372 -8.11 5.69 28.39
N GLY A 373 -7.21 4.72 28.15
CA GLY A 373 -6.19 4.30 29.13
C GLY A 373 -5.35 5.45 29.69
N PRO A 374 -4.78 6.34 28.85
CA PRO A 374 -4.07 7.53 29.30
C PRO A 374 -4.94 8.47 30.15
N LEU A 375 -6.19 8.74 29.74
CA LEU A 375 -7.12 9.59 30.50
C LEU A 375 -7.43 9.05 31.91
N ILE A 376 -7.49 7.72 32.06
CA ILE A 376 -7.67 7.07 33.37
C ILE A 376 -6.40 7.21 34.22
N LYS A 377 -5.22 7.01 33.61
CA LYS A 377 -3.92 7.14 34.30
C LYS A 377 -3.67 8.57 34.78
N GLU A 378 -3.99 9.55 33.93
CA GLU A 378 -3.86 10.98 34.21
C GLU A 378 -4.97 11.52 35.13
N ARG A 379 -5.90 10.66 35.58
CA ARG A 379 -7.06 11.04 36.40
C ARG A 379 -7.90 12.16 35.77
N LEU A 380 -8.03 12.15 34.45
CA LEU A 380 -8.94 13.03 33.71
C LEU A 380 -10.35 12.43 33.60
N ILE A 381 -10.47 11.11 33.64
CA ILE A 381 -11.76 10.41 33.70
C ILE A 381 -11.76 9.41 34.85
N ARG A 382 -12.90 9.26 35.52
CA ARG A 382 -13.11 8.30 36.62
C ARG A 382 -13.97 7.13 36.16
N LYS A 383 -13.77 6.00 36.84
CA LYS A 383 -14.56 4.78 36.68
C LYS A 383 -15.53 4.65 37.85
N LYS A 384 -16.82 4.46 37.55
CA LYS A 384 -17.89 4.25 38.52
C LYS A 384 -18.55 2.89 38.27
N LYS A 385 -18.62 2.06 39.31
CA LYS A 385 -19.28 0.74 39.23
C LYS A 385 -20.70 0.87 39.79
N ILE A 386 -21.70 0.53 38.98
CA ILE A 386 -23.11 0.51 39.39
C ILE A 386 -23.65 -0.88 39.07
N GLY A 387 -23.83 -1.71 40.10
CA GLY A 387 -24.16 -3.13 39.95
C GLY A 387 -23.14 -3.86 39.06
N ASN A 388 -23.62 -4.49 37.99
CA ASN A 388 -22.78 -5.19 37.01
C ASN A 388 -22.24 -4.28 35.89
N ARG A 389 -22.56 -2.99 35.91
CA ARG A 389 -22.14 -2.03 34.87
C ARG A 389 -20.97 -1.19 35.35
N VAL A 390 -20.08 -0.88 34.40
CA VAL A 390 -18.97 0.05 34.58
C VAL A 390 -19.24 1.26 33.70
N LEU A 391 -19.35 2.43 34.33
CA LEU A 391 -19.52 3.71 33.67
C LEU A 391 -18.26 4.56 33.85
N TYR A 392 -18.05 5.47 32.91
CA TYR A 392 -16.98 6.44 32.92
C TYR A 392 -17.57 7.85 32.90
N SER A 393 -16.90 8.79 33.56
CA SER A 393 -17.22 10.22 33.51
C SER A 393 -15.95 11.05 33.62
N ALA A 394 -15.93 12.24 33.02
CA ALA A 394 -14.82 13.17 33.20
C ALA A 394 -14.78 13.66 34.65
N LEU A 395 -13.57 13.82 35.17
CA LEU A 395 -13.34 14.54 36.42
C LEU A 395 -13.40 16.04 36.10
N SER A 396 -14.18 16.75 36.90
CA SER A 396 -14.47 18.20 36.77
C SER A 396 -13.21 19.03 36.73
#